data_AF-A0A0U5MDL2-F1
#
_entry.id   AF-A0A0U5MDL2-F1
#
_cell.length_a   1.000
_cell.length_b   1.000
_cell.length_c   1.000
_cell.angle_alpha   90.00
_cell.angle_beta   90.00
_cell.angle_gamma   90.00
#
_symmetry.space_group_name_H-M   'P 1'
#
loop_
_entity.id
_entity.type
_entity.pdbx_description
1 polymer ?
#
loop_
_entity_poly.entity_id
_entity_poly.type
_entity_poly.pdbx_seq_one_letter_code
_entity_poly.pdbx_strand_id
1 'polypeptide(L)'
;MIAPGYESLQEVLAQAYAQAAHGKGKERHASGEPFEAQPMMAITNMVGIGFPLGQACKKAQEAARMVAEGQPHRARAELLGAIVYLAGAVLALPMPPCAEAAPAGDNIGAAPTGVSSLTSPGRGEHPAPGTSLGGNQ
;
A
#
# COMPACT_ATOMS: atom_id res chain seq x y z
N MET A 1 6.23 25.53 -8.18
CA MET A 1 6.36 25.31 -9.64
C MET A 1 5.97 23.88 -9.95
N ILE A 2 5.14 23.65 -10.96
CA ILE A 2 4.83 22.29 -11.46
C ILE A 2 5.98 21.89 -12.40
N ALA A 3 6.43 20.63 -12.34
CA ALA A 3 7.44 20.13 -13.25
C ALA A 3 6.87 20.12 -14.69
N PRO A 4 7.61 20.57 -15.72
CA PRO A 4 7.13 20.56 -17.09
C PRO A 4 6.66 19.16 -17.51
N GLY A 5 5.42 19.07 -18.01
CA GLY A 5 4.81 17.80 -18.45
C GLY A 5 4.03 17.04 -17.36
N TYR A 6 3.96 17.56 -16.14
CA TYR A 6 3.23 16.95 -15.01
C TYR A 6 1.88 17.63 -14.71
N GLU A 7 1.45 18.56 -15.55
CA GLU A 7 0.26 19.40 -15.32
C GLU A 7 -1.00 18.56 -15.18
N SER A 8 -1.24 17.61 -16.09
CA SER A 8 -2.41 16.73 -16.05
C SER A 8 -2.46 15.86 -14.79
N LEU A 9 -1.32 15.38 -14.31
CA LEU A 9 -1.26 14.63 -13.05
C LEU A 9 -1.56 15.54 -11.87
N GLN A 10 -0.94 16.73 -11.82
CA GLN A 10 -1.20 17.72 -10.78
C GLN A 10 -2.67 18.11 -10.74
N GLU A 11 -3.33 18.25 -11.88
CA GLU A 11 -4.76 18.54 -11.98
C GLU A 11 -5.62 17.42 -11.38
N VAL A 12 -5.31 16.15 -11.65
CA VAL A 12 -6.03 15.01 -11.06
C VAL A 12 -5.86 14.98 -9.54
N LEU A 13 -4.64 15.22 -9.04
CA LEU A 13 -4.37 15.28 -7.61
C LEU A 13 -5.08 16.47 -6.94
N ALA A 14 -5.09 17.63 -7.60
CA ALA A 14 -5.83 18.81 -7.13
C ALA A 14 -7.34 18.57 -7.07
N GLN A 15 -7.90 17.84 -8.04
CA GLN A 15 -9.32 17.48 -8.03
C GLN A 15 -9.65 16.47 -6.92
N ALA A 16 -8.78 15.49 -6.66
CA ALA A 16 -8.96 14.55 -5.55
C ALA A 16 -8.94 15.30 -4.21
N TYR A 17 -7.99 16.22 -4.04
CA TYR A 17 -7.94 17.13 -2.89
C TYR A 17 -9.22 17.97 -2.77
N ALA A 18 -9.65 18.63 -3.84
CA ALA A 18 -10.87 19.45 -3.83
C ALA A 18 -12.11 18.61 -3.49
N GLN A 19 -12.20 17.38 -3.99
CA GLN A 19 -13.29 16.45 -3.67
C GLN A 19 -13.28 16.06 -2.18
N ALA A 20 -12.12 15.86 -1.56
CA ALA A 20 -12.01 15.60 -0.13
C ALA A 20 -12.33 16.84 0.72
N ALA A 21 -11.80 18.00 0.35
CA ALA A 21 -11.91 19.25 1.10
C ALA A 21 -13.28 19.95 0.96
N HIS A 22 -13.94 19.78 -0.19
CA HIS A 22 -15.16 20.53 -0.54
C HIS A 22 -16.31 19.66 -1.04
N GLY A 23 -16.05 18.40 -1.40
CA GLY A 23 -17.08 17.48 -1.87
C GLY A 23 -17.99 16.97 -0.75
N LYS A 24 -18.75 15.90 -1.05
CA LYS A 24 -19.88 15.35 -0.27
C LYS A 24 -19.63 15.08 1.23
N GLY A 25 -18.39 15.13 1.71
CA GLY A 25 -18.11 15.26 3.14
C GLY A 25 -18.85 16.48 3.71
N LYS A 26 -18.72 17.65 3.12
CA LYS A 26 -19.24 18.93 3.67
C LYS A 26 -20.77 19.02 3.80
N GLU A 27 -21.52 18.25 3.02
CA GLU A 27 -22.99 18.31 3.02
C GLU A 27 -23.65 17.18 3.82
N ARG A 28 -22.92 16.12 4.21
CA ARG A 28 -23.50 15.01 4.99
C ARG A 28 -22.67 14.51 6.18
N HIS A 29 -21.35 14.72 6.25
CA HIS A 29 -20.51 14.15 7.33
C HIS A 29 -19.20 14.89 7.72
N ALA A 30 -18.82 16.00 7.10
CA ALA A 30 -17.61 16.75 7.45
C ALA A 30 -18.01 17.96 8.28
N SER A 31 -17.79 17.84 9.59
CA SER A 31 -17.82 18.89 10.61
C SER A 31 -16.82 20.04 10.39
N GLY A 32 -16.27 20.18 9.17
CA GLY A 32 -15.16 21.11 8.87
C GLY A 32 -13.82 20.67 9.44
N GLU A 33 -13.71 19.41 9.86
CA GLU A 33 -12.50 18.86 10.48
C GLU A 33 -11.33 18.73 9.48
N PRO A 34 -10.07 18.88 9.96
CA PRO A 34 -8.88 18.54 9.20
C PRO A 34 -8.94 17.12 8.63
N PHE A 35 -8.19 16.85 7.57
CA PHE A 35 -8.22 15.55 6.89
C PHE A 35 -7.88 14.39 7.83
N GLU A 36 -6.94 14.61 8.75
CA GLU A 36 -6.45 13.66 9.75
C GLU A 36 -7.51 13.32 10.81
N ALA A 37 -8.50 14.18 11.00
CA ALA A 37 -9.60 13.99 11.95
C ALA A 37 -10.85 13.37 11.27
N GLN A 38 -10.86 13.26 9.94
CA GLN A 38 -11.98 12.68 9.22
C GLN A 38 -12.26 11.23 9.68
N PRO A 39 -13.52 10.77 9.67
CA PRO A 39 -13.89 9.42 10.12
C PRO A 39 -13.08 8.29 9.49
N MET A 40 -12.63 8.44 8.23
CA MET A 40 -11.80 7.44 7.58
C MET A 40 -10.47 7.21 8.31
N MET A 41 -9.88 8.24 8.92
CA MET A 41 -8.64 8.14 9.68
C MET A 41 -8.88 7.48 11.03
N ALA A 42 -9.97 7.87 11.72
CA ALA A 42 -10.38 7.21 12.96
C ALA A 42 -10.65 5.71 12.76
N ILE A 43 -11.34 5.33 11.70
CA ILE A 43 -11.59 3.92 11.35
C ILE A 43 -10.26 3.23 11.00
N THR A 44 -9.38 3.87 10.23
CA THR A 44 -8.06 3.31 9.90
C THR A 44 -7.25 3.02 11.16
N ASN A 45 -7.28 3.90 12.16
CA ASN A 45 -6.62 3.67 13.45
C ASN A 45 -7.24 2.50 14.23
N MET A 46 -8.55 2.29 14.10
CA MET A 46 -9.28 1.23 14.80
C MET A 46 -9.08 -0.15 14.17
N VAL A 47 -9.07 -0.24 12.83
CA VAL A 47 -9.08 -1.54 12.11
C VAL A 47 -7.84 -1.79 11.26
N GLY A 48 -6.91 -0.83 11.23
CA GLY A 48 -5.65 -0.90 10.50
C GLY A 48 -5.74 -0.52 9.02
N ILE A 49 -4.58 -0.60 8.36
CA ILE A 49 -4.36 -0.15 6.97
C ILE A 49 -5.22 -0.90 5.93
N GLY A 50 -5.77 -2.06 6.28
CA GLY A 50 -6.67 -2.81 5.41
C GLY A 50 -7.93 -2.02 5.01
N PHE A 51 -8.43 -1.14 5.88
CA PHE A 51 -9.61 -0.33 5.59
C PHE A 51 -9.42 0.63 4.41
N PRO A 52 -8.45 1.57 4.43
CA PRO A 52 -8.29 2.49 3.32
C PRO A 52 -7.89 1.78 2.02
N LEU A 53 -7.09 0.70 2.09
CA LEU A 53 -6.74 -0.11 0.92
C LEU A 53 -7.95 -0.83 0.31
N GLY A 54 -8.78 -1.46 1.14
CA GLY A 54 -10.02 -2.10 0.70
C GLY A 54 -11.01 -1.12 0.07
N GLN A 55 -11.13 0.08 0.65
CA GLN A 55 -11.97 1.13 0.11
C GLN A 55 -11.46 1.65 -1.25
N ALA A 56 -10.15 1.83 -1.40
CA ALA A 56 -9.55 2.19 -2.69
C ALA A 56 -9.82 1.11 -3.76
N CYS A 57 -9.64 -0.17 -3.41
CA CYS A 57 -9.93 -1.30 -4.30
C CYS A 57 -11.39 -1.33 -4.75
N LYS A 58 -12.33 -1.24 -3.79
CA LYS A 58 -13.77 -1.21 -4.08
C LYS A 58 -14.15 -0.08 -5.03
N LYS A 59 -13.61 1.13 -4.82
CA LYS A 59 -13.88 2.28 -5.68
C LYS A 59 -13.34 2.10 -7.09
N ALA A 60 -12.14 1.51 -7.24
CA ALA A 60 -11.58 1.20 -8.55
C ALA A 60 -12.44 0.16 -9.30
N GLN A 61 -12.90 -0.89 -8.62
CA GLN A 61 -13.81 -1.90 -9.20
C GLN A 61 -15.13 -1.28 -9.66
N GLU A 62 -15.73 -0.44 -8.82
CA GLU A 62 -16.98 0.26 -9.15
C GLU A 62 -16.80 1.23 -10.32
N ALA A 63 -15.67 1.93 -10.39
CA ALA A 63 -15.35 2.79 -11.53
C ALA A 63 -15.26 1.99 -12.84
N ALA A 64 -14.62 0.82 -12.82
CA ALA A 64 -14.54 -0.06 -13.99
C ALA A 64 -15.94 -0.50 -14.46
N ARG A 65 -16.82 -0.87 -13.53
CA ARG A 65 -18.23 -1.19 -13.82
C ARG A 65 -18.96 0.00 -14.45
N MET A 66 -18.80 1.20 -13.88
CA MET A 66 -19.43 2.42 -14.39
C MET A 66 -18.95 2.79 -15.80
N VAL A 67 -17.68 2.54 -16.13
CA VAL A 67 -17.17 2.74 -17.50
C VAL A 67 -17.89 1.81 -18.48
N ALA A 68 -18.02 0.53 -18.13
CA ALA A 68 -18.74 -0.45 -18.96
C ALA A 68 -20.23 -0.07 -19.16
N GLU A 69 -20.82 0.62 -18.19
CA GLU A 69 -22.20 1.11 -18.24
C GLU A 69 -22.36 2.50 -18.87
N GLY A 70 -21.30 3.07 -19.46
CA GLY A 70 -21.37 4.37 -20.13
C GLY A 70 -21.47 5.56 -19.18
N GLN A 71 -20.96 5.44 -17.95
CA GLN A 71 -21.01 6.47 -16.91
C GLN A 71 -19.62 7.02 -16.52
N PRO A 72 -18.82 7.57 -17.47
CA PRO A 72 -17.42 7.93 -17.24
C PRO A 72 -17.24 9.04 -16.19
N HIS A 73 -18.19 9.99 -16.10
CA HIS A 73 -18.12 11.05 -15.09
C HIS A 73 -18.23 10.51 -13.66
N ARG A 74 -19.08 9.50 -13.44
CA ARG A 74 -19.23 8.85 -12.13
C ARG A 74 -18.00 7.99 -11.82
N ALA A 75 -17.48 7.27 -12.82
CA ALA A 75 -16.24 6.51 -12.70
C ALA A 75 -15.07 7.40 -12.26
N ARG A 76 -14.91 8.59 -12.88
CA ARG A 76 -13.90 9.57 -12.47
C ARG A 76 -14.06 9.98 -11.01
N ALA A 77 -15.27 10.27 -10.55
CA ALA A 77 -15.51 10.65 -9.15
C ALA A 77 -15.15 9.52 -8.16
N GLU A 78 -15.41 8.26 -8.52
CA GLU A 78 -14.98 7.10 -7.72
C GLU A 78 -13.46 6.97 -7.67
N LEU A 79 -12.76 7.14 -8.80
CA LEU A 79 -11.30 7.10 -8.86
C LEU A 79 -10.65 8.23 -8.07
N LEU A 80 -11.18 9.45 -8.13
CA LEU A 80 -10.72 10.55 -7.27
C LEU A 80 -10.92 10.21 -5.79
N GLY A 81 -12.02 9.55 -5.43
CA GLY A 81 -12.22 9.03 -4.08
C GLY A 81 -11.20 7.95 -3.69
N ALA A 82 -10.81 7.08 -4.62
CA ALA A 82 -9.78 6.07 -4.38
C ALA A 82 -8.42 6.71 -4.07
N ILE A 83 -8.05 7.78 -4.79
CA ILE A 83 -6.82 8.57 -4.50
C ILE A 83 -6.83 9.10 -3.07
N VAL A 84 -7.96 9.61 -2.59
CA VAL A 84 -8.10 10.12 -1.22
C VAL A 84 -7.92 9.01 -0.18
N TYR A 85 -8.46 7.82 -0.42
CA TYR A 85 -8.23 6.67 0.47
C TYR A 85 -6.77 6.21 0.46
N LEU A 86 -6.11 6.22 -0.70
CA LEU A 86 -4.68 5.92 -0.79
C LEU A 86 -3.82 6.96 -0.07
N ALA A 87 -4.18 8.25 -0.15
CA ALA A 87 -3.53 9.29 0.64
C ALA A 87 -3.68 9.05 2.14
N GLY A 88 -4.88 8.68 2.61
CA GLY A 88 -5.10 8.27 4.00
C GLY A 88 -4.27 7.05 4.41
N ALA A 89 -4.14 6.05 3.54
CA ALA A 89 -3.27 4.90 3.79
C ALA A 89 -1.80 5.31 3.93
N VAL A 90 -1.32 6.23 3.10
CA VAL A 90 0.04 6.78 3.19
C VAL A 90 0.25 7.50 4.52
N LEU A 91 -0.70 8.33 4.95
CA LEU A 91 -0.63 9.04 6.24
C LEU A 91 -0.69 8.10 7.46
N ALA A 92 -1.32 6.93 7.31
CA ALA A 92 -1.39 5.92 8.37
C ALA A 92 -0.11 5.08 8.49
N LEU A 93 0.81 5.15 7.52
CA LEU A 93 2.10 4.47 7.63
C LEU A 93 2.96 5.20 8.66
N PRO A 94 3.62 4.46 9.57
CA PRO A 94 4.63 5.06 10.42
C PRO A 94 5.75 5.59 9.52
N MET A 95 6.08 6.87 9.63
CA MET A 95 7.31 7.38 9.03
C MET A 95 8.47 6.60 9.64
N PRO A 96 9.35 5.97 8.83
CA PRO A 96 10.54 5.36 9.38
C PRO A 96 11.29 6.46 10.16
N PRO A 97 11.88 6.15 11.33
CA PRO A 97 12.80 7.10 11.94
C PRO A 97 13.80 7.48 10.86
N CYS A 98 13.98 8.80 10.67
CA CYS A 98 15.02 9.31 9.80
C CYS A 98 16.28 8.55 10.19
N ALA A 99 16.81 7.72 9.29
CA ALA A 99 17.94 6.87 9.61
C ALA A 99 19.06 7.80 10.07
N GLU A 100 19.30 7.85 11.38
CA GLU A 100 20.45 8.49 11.96
C GLU A 100 21.63 7.87 11.22
N ALA A 101 22.36 8.70 10.45
CA ALA A 101 23.45 8.23 9.63
C ALA A 101 24.34 7.36 10.52
N ALA A 102 24.41 6.06 10.21
CA ALA A 102 25.22 5.11 10.97
C ALA A 102 26.62 5.74 11.13
N PRO A 103 27.14 5.89 12.35
CA PRO A 103 28.47 6.44 12.52
C PRO A 103 29.43 5.55 11.73
N ALA A 104 30.23 6.19 10.86
CA ALA A 104 31.29 5.53 10.12
C ALA A 104 32.28 4.92 11.12
N GLY A 105 32.06 3.65 11.47
CA GLY A 105 32.90 2.87 12.36
C GLY A 105 34.06 2.27 11.58
N ASP A 106 35.22 2.88 11.78
CA ASP A 106 36.57 2.55 11.35
C ASP A 106 36.84 1.15 10.79
N ASN A 107 37.31 1.15 9.54
CA ASN A 107 37.89 0.02 8.84
C ASN A 107 39.32 -0.23 9.38
N ILE A 108 39.45 -0.85 10.55
CA ILE A 108 40.75 -1.37 11.02
C ILE A 108 40.90 -2.79 10.50
N GLY A 109 41.72 -2.93 9.46
CA GLY A 109 41.99 -4.21 8.82
C GLY A 109 42.63 -5.24 9.74
N ALA A 110 42.20 -6.49 9.59
CA ALA A 110 43.00 -7.66 9.90
C ALA A 110 42.45 -8.90 9.16
N ALA A 111 43.12 -9.26 8.07
CA ALA A 111 43.31 -10.64 7.64
C ALA A 111 44.83 -10.81 7.44
N PRO A 112 45.44 -12.02 7.42
CA PRO A 112 44.82 -13.33 7.21
C PRO A 112 45.43 -14.49 8.06
N THR A 113 45.00 -15.71 7.72
CA THR A 113 45.72 -17.00 7.79
C THR A 113 45.36 -18.00 8.91
N GLY A 114 45.01 -19.21 8.48
CA GLY A 114 44.85 -20.41 9.33
C GLY A 114 44.13 -21.53 8.59
N VAL A 115 44.89 -22.53 8.13
CA VAL A 115 44.54 -23.62 7.22
C VAL A 115 43.95 -24.85 7.95
N SER A 116 43.30 -25.74 7.17
CA SER A 116 43.05 -27.19 7.38
C SER A 116 41.77 -27.58 8.13
N SER A 117 41.06 -28.67 7.84
CA SER A 117 40.84 -29.58 6.70
C SER A 117 39.89 -30.69 7.24
N LEU A 118 39.35 -31.55 6.35
CA LEU A 118 38.64 -32.83 6.63
C LEU A 118 37.15 -32.68 7.03
N THR A 119 36.15 -33.41 6.52
CA THR A 119 36.01 -34.56 5.60
C THR A 119 34.51 -34.72 5.29
N SER A 120 34.13 -35.00 4.04
CA SER A 120 32.86 -35.68 3.67
C SER A 120 33.16 -37.18 3.53
N PRO A 121 32.25 -38.13 3.83
CA PRO A 121 31.10 -38.39 2.93
C PRO A 121 29.84 -39.01 3.59
N GLY A 122 28.72 -39.01 2.87
CA GLY A 122 27.56 -39.84 3.20
C GLY A 122 26.38 -39.65 2.27
N ARG A 123 26.36 -40.38 1.14
CA ARG A 123 25.19 -40.56 0.28
C ARG A 123 24.08 -41.31 1.03
N GLY A 124 22.83 -40.91 0.80
CA GLY A 124 21.64 -41.72 1.03
C GLY A 124 20.54 -41.27 0.09
N GLU A 125 20.37 -42.01 -1.01
CA GLU A 125 19.32 -41.79 -2.00
C GLU A 125 17.94 -42.27 -1.47
N HIS A 126 16.90 -41.65 -2.05
CA HIS A 126 15.45 -41.92 -2.04
C HIS A 126 15.00 -43.40 -1.94
N PRO A 127 13.73 -43.72 -1.54
CA PRO A 127 12.55 -43.36 -2.34
C PRO A 127 11.22 -43.10 -1.59
N ALA A 128 10.28 -42.47 -2.30
CA ALA A 128 8.84 -42.51 -2.00
C ALA A 128 8.27 -43.92 -2.21
N PRO A 129 7.18 -44.31 -1.52
CA PRO A 129 5.93 -44.50 -2.26
C PRO A 129 4.65 -44.29 -1.41
N GLY A 130 3.50 -44.22 -2.07
CA GLY A 130 2.25 -44.69 -1.45
C GLY A 130 0.97 -43.92 -1.77
N THR A 131 0.42 -44.17 -2.95
CA THR A 131 -0.99 -43.96 -3.30
C THR A 131 -1.92 -44.63 -2.28
N SER A 132 -2.98 -43.94 -1.82
CA SER A 132 -4.17 -44.64 -1.33
C SER A 132 -5.43 -43.82 -1.54
N LEU A 133 -6.38 -44.47 -2.18
CA LEU A 133 -7.75 -44.07 -2.49
C LEU A 133 -8.64 -44.16 -1.23
N GLY A 134 -9.64 -43.29 -1.16
CA GLY A 134 -10.81 -43.47 -0.30
C GLY A 134 -11.42 -42.11 0.02
N GLY A 135 -12.69 -41.82 -0.20
CA GLY A 135 -13.83 -42.62 -0.60
C GLY A 135 -15.04 -41.77 -0.20
N ASN A 136 -15.77 -41.23 -1.17
CA ASN A 136 -17.02 -40.52 -0.89
C ASN A 136 -18.13 -41.55 -0.72
N GLN A 137 -18.74 -41.55 0.46
CA GLN A 137 -20.15 -41.87 0.63
C GLN A 137 -20.89 -40.57 0.95
#